data_AF-A0A150F4N2-F1
#
_entry.id   AF-A0A150F4N2-F1
#
_cell.length_a   1.000
_cell.length_b   1.000
_cell.length_c   1.000
_cell.angle_alpha   90.00
_cell.angle_beta   90.00
_cell.angle_gamma   90.00
#
_symmetry.space_group_name_H-M   'P 1'
#
loop_
_entity.id
_entity.type
_entity.pdbx_description
1 polymer ?
#
loop_
_entity_poly.entity_id
_entity_poly.type
_entity_poly.pdbx_seq_one_letter_code
_entity_poly.pdbx_strand_id
1 'polypeptide(L)'
;MASLRGVSANPTKQNHILGEDKVVKVAVKNDNDYIAGPNLFLQRKENGKWKDLDANSPNPLKPGKKEYDEWGIKEMFDNKKGTYRFKVDVERYDSKEKHIKTEGTVYTDEFYIK
;
A
#
# COMPACT_ATOMS: atom_id res chain seq x y z
N MET A 1 3.46 -22.84 10.38
CA MET A 1 2.10 -22.36 10.05
C MET A 1 2.18 -20.86 9.85
N ALA A 2 2.10 -20.37 8.61
CA ALA A 2 1.82 -18.96 8.38
C ALA A 2 0.39 -18.72 8.89
N SER A 3 0.17 -17.67 9.68
CA SER A 3 -1.18 -17.30 10.13
C SER A 3 -2.10 -17.25 8.90
N LEU A 4 -3.12 -18.11 8.85
CA LEU A 4 -4.17 -18.13 7.81
C LEU A 4 -5.04 -16.85 7.81
N ARG A 5 -4.63 -15.82 8.55
CA ARG A 5 -5.35 -14.59 8.85
C ARG A 5 -4.36 -13.42 8.83
N GLY A 6 -4.71 -12.37 8.10
CA GLY A 6 -3.89 -11.17 8.00
C GLY A 6 -4.30 -10.26 6.84
N VAL A 7 -3.72 -9.08 6.82
CA VAL A 7 -3.78 -8.16 5.69
C VAL A 7 -2.41 -8.14 5.04
N SER A 8 -2.37 -8.18 3.70
CA SER A 8 -1.13 -8.05 2.94
C SER A 8 -1.27 -6.96 1.89
N ALA A 9 -0.21 -6.19 1.67
CA ALA A 9 -0.09 -5.24 0.59
C ALA A 9 1.32 -5.30 0.00
N ASN A 10 1.46 -5.34 -1.33
CA ASN A 10 2.76 -5.23 -2.01
C ASN A 10 2.62 -4.69 -3.44
N PRO A 11 3.59 -3.91 -3.94
CA PRO A 11 3.69 -3.56 -5.36
C PRO A 11 3.69 -4.81 -6.23
N THR A 12 2.95 -4.75 -7.35
CA THR A 12 2.91 -5.84 -8.34
C THR A 12 4.12 -5.85 -9.26
N LYS A 13 4.85 -4.72 -9.32
CA LYS A 13 6.02 -4.50 -10.17
C LYS A 13 7.05 -3.75 -9.34
N GLN A 14 8.32 -4.15 -9.48
CA GLN A 14 9.40 -3.50 -8.74
C GLN A 14 10.02 -2.31 -9.48
N ASN A 15 10.00 -2.30 -10.82
CA ASN A 15 10.63 -1.27 -11.63
C ASN A 15 9.61 -0.60 -12.53
N HIS A 16 9.43 0.71 -12.41
CA HIS A 16 8.56 1.54 -13.22
C HIS A 16 9.38 2.50 -14.06
N ILE A 17 9.07 2.65 -15.35
CA ILE A 17 9.79 3.52 -16.29
C ILE A 17 8.96 4.77 -16.55
N LEU A 18 9.54 5.95 -16.30
CA LEU A 18 8.86 7.21 -16.58
C LEU A 18 8.54 7.37 -18.07
N GLY A 19 7.30 7.76 -18.36
CA GLY A 19 6.79 7.91 -19.72
C GLY A 19 6.19 6.64 -20.33
N GLU A 20 6.50 5.47 -19.79
CA GLU A 20 5.89 4.19 -20.17
C GLU A 20 4.82 3.77 -19.16
N ASP A 21 5.21 3.65 -17.89
CA ASP A 21 4.30 3.31 -16.81
C ASP A 21 3.56 4.58 -16.36
N LYS A 22 2.23 4.47 -16.25
CA LYS A 22 1.38 5.57 -15.75
C LYS A 22 1.06 5.44 -14.27
N VAL A 23 1.06 4.21 -13.74
CA VAL A 23 0.64 3.90 -12.38
C VAL A 23 1.58 2.89 -11.71
N VAL A 24 1.67 2.99 -10.39
CA VAL A 24 2.17 1.95 -9.50
C VAL A 24 0.96 1.19 -8.96
N LYS A 25 0.90 -0.11 -9.23
CA LYS A 25 -0.18 -0.98 -8.79
C LYS A 25 0.23 -1.78 -7.57
N VAL A 26 -0.52 -1.64 -6.48
CA VAL A 26 -0.31 -2.36 -5.21
C VAL A 26 -1.41 -3.40 -5.05
N ALA A 27 -1.03 -4.67 -4.95
CA ALA A 27 -1.98 -5.73 -4.63
C ALA A 27 -2.29 -5.70 -3.14
N VAL A 28 -3.58 -5.62 -2.78
CA VAL A 28 -4.06 -5.61 -1.40
C VAL A 28 -4.98 -6.80 -1.17
N LYS A 29 -4.89 -7.43 0.01
CA LYS A 29 -5.69 -8.62 0.34
C LYS A 29 -6.01 -8.69 1.82
N ASN A 30 -7.21 -9.18 2.13
CA ASN A 30 -7.65 -9.49 3.48
C ASN A 30 -7.98 -10.99 3.61
N ASP A 31 -7.16 -11.70 4.37
CA ASP A 31 -7.33 -13.12 4.70
C ASP A 31 -8.04 -13.34 6.05
N ASN A 32 -8.52 -12.28 6.71
CA ASN A 32 -9.32 -12.41 7.93
C ASN A 32 -10.79 -12.76 7.64
N ASP A 33 -11.51 -13.15 8.69
CA ASP A 33 -12.97 -13.37 8.72
C ASP A 33 -13.78 -12.11 9.05
N TYR A 34 -13.13 -10.95 9.18
CA TYR A 34 -13.74 -9.64 9.40
C TYR A 34 -13.24 -8.60 8.38
N ILE A 35 -13.91 -7.44 8.29
CA ILE A 35 -13.50 -6.35 7.40
C ILE A 35 -12.21 -5.72 7.94
N ALA A 36 -11.16 -5.81 7.13
CA ALA A 36 -9.83 -5.31 7.44
C ALA A 36 -9.14 -4.90 6.14
N GLY A 37 -8.17 -4.01 6.24
CA GLY A 37 -7.60 -3.38 5.07
C GLY A 37 -6.30 -2.66 5.35
N PRO A 38 -5.41 -2.51 4.35
CA PRO A 38 -4.24 -1.68 4.49
C PRO A 38 -4.62 -0.21 4.28
N ASN A 39 -4.15 0.66 5.17
CA ASN A 39 -4.01 2.08 4.88
C ASN A 39 -2.56 2.31 4.41
N LEU A 40 -2.41 2.59 3.13
CA LEU A 40 -1.11 2.74 2.47
C LEU A 40 -0.65 4.18 2.60
N PHE A 41 0.54 4.40 3.15
CA PHE A 41 1.19 5.70 3.22
C PHE A 41 2.45 5.67 2.37
N LEU A 42 2.51 6.56 1.38
CA LEU A 42 3.62 6.56 0.44
C LEU A 42 4.90 7.08 1.10
N GLN A 43 6.00 6.34 0.96
CA GLN A 43 7.32 6.77 1.43
C GLN A 43 8.35 6.78 0.29
N ARG A 44 9.23 7.78 0.32
CA ARG A 44 10.38 7.91 -0.58
C ARG A 44 11.69 7.84 0.21
N LYS A 45 12.70 7.17 -0.34
CA LYS A 45 14.04 7.13 0.24
C LYS A 45 14.82 8.37 -0.17
N GLU A 46 15.24 9.16 0.81
CA GLU A 46 16.05 10.37 0.63
C GLU A 46 17.24 10.34 1.59
N ASN A 47 18.47 10.43 1.06
CA ASN A 47 19.72 10.36 1.84
C ASN A 47 19.77 9.15 2.79
N GLY A 48 19.31 7.99 2.32
CA GLY A 48 19.28 6.74 3.08
C GLY A 48 18.16 6.64 4.13
N LYS A 49 17.33 7.68 4.30
CA LYS A 49 16.21 7.71 5.25
C LYS A 49 14.88 7.67 4.50
N TRP A 50 13.88 7.02 5.08
CA TRP A 50 12.52 7.03 4.56
C TRP A 50 11.80 8.30 4.98
N LYS A 51 11.16 8.97 4.01
CA LYS A 51 10.36 10.17 4.19
C LYS A 51 8.93 9.86 3.76
N ASP A 52 7.97 10.16 4.62
CA ASP A 52 6.56 10.12 4.27
C ASP A 52 6.26 11.21 3.23
N LEU A 53 5.51 10.82 2.20
CA LEU A 53 4.86 11.74 1.28
C LEU A 53 3.43 11.91 1.77
N ASP A 54 2.89 13.13 1.65
CA ASP A 54 1.60 13.56 2.20
C ASP A 54 0.42 12.98 1.40
N ALA A 55 0.40 11.65 1.27
CA ALA A 55 -0.56 10.89 0.50
C ALA A 55 -0.78 9.52 1.16
N ASN A 56 -2.06 9.20 1.40
CA ASN A 56 -2.46 7.91 1.91
C ASN A 56 -3.71 7.36 1.20
N SER A 57 -3.91 6.05 1.27
CA SER A 57 -5.06 5.35 0.69
C SER A 57 -5.56 4.25 1.62
N PRO A 58 -6.69 4.45 2.32
CA PRO A 58 -7.35 3.41 3.10
C PRO A 58 -8.08 2.43 2.18
N ASN A 59 -7.80 1.14 2.33
CA ASN A 59 -8.38 0.08 1.50
C ASN A 59 -9.19 -0.91 2.37
N PRO A 60 -10.39 -0.57 2.87
CA PRO A 60 -11.22 -1.51 3.62
C PRO A 60 -11.67 -2.68 2.73
N LEU A 61 -11.30 -3.91 3.09
CA LEU A 61 -11.63 -5.11 2.31
C LEU A 61 -12.52 -6.07 3.10
N LYS A 62 -13.55 -6.60 2.44
CA LYS A 62 -14.34 -7.72 2.97
C LYS A 62 -13.48 -8.99 3.14
N PRO A 63 -13.89 -9.93 4.01
CA PRO A 63 -13.21 -11.21 4.19
C PRO A 63 -12.91 -11.92 2.87
N GLY A 64 -11.67 -12.40 2.71
CA GLY A 64 -11.21 -13.14 1.53
C GLY A 64 -11.06 -12.30 0.24
N LYS A 65 -11.25 -10.98 0.29
CA LYS A 65 -11.11 -10.12 -0.89
C LYS A 65 -9.66 -9.78 -1.19
N LYS A 66 -9.37 -9.70 -2.49
CA LYS A 66 -8.12 -9.22 -3.07
C LYS A 66 -8.48 -8.16 -4.11
N GLU A 67 -7.84 -7.01 -4.03
CA GLU A 67 -8.00 -5.89 -4.97
C GLU A 67 -6.64 -5.28 -5.33
N TYR A 68 -6.68 -4.24 -6.16
CA TYR A 68 -5.51 -3.48 -6.55
C TYR A 68 -5.76 -2.00 -6.27
N ASP A 69 -4.83 -1.37 -5.58
CA ASP A 69 -4.77 0.08 -5.41
C ASP A 69 -3.80 0.66 -6.44
N GLU A 70 -4.23 1.68 -7.18
CA GLU A 70 -3.47 2.26 -8.29
C GLU A 70 -3.08 3.69 -7.96
N TRP A 71 -1.78 3.92 -7.88
CA TRP A 71 -1.18 5.21 -7.55
C TRP A 71 -0.54 5.80 -8.80
N GLY A 72 -1.08 6.86 -9.38
CA GLY A 72 -0.51 7.40 -10.61
C GLY A 72 0.80 8.13 -10.37
N ILE A 73 1.74 7.85 -11.28
CA ILE A 73 3.14 8.28 -11.19
C ILE A 73 3.27 9.81 -11.30
N LYS A 74 2.38 10.45 -12.06
CA LYS A 74 2.40 11.90 -12.21
C LYS A 74 1.84 12.61 -10.97
N GLU A 75 0.70 12.16 -10.47
CA GLU A 75 -0.04 12.84 -9.42
C GLU A 75 0.46 12.52 -8.01
N MET A 76 0.92 11.29 -7.75
CA MET A 76 1.34 10.87 -6.40
C MET A 76 2.86 10.89 -6.21
N PHE A 77 3.63 10.81 -7.30
CA PHE A 77 5.09 10.74 -7.25
C PHE A 77 5.78 11.90 -7.95
N ASP A 78 5.01 12.87 -8.48
CA ASP A 78 5.51 14.04 -9.23
C ASP A 78 6.44 13.69 -10.40
N ASN A 79 6.26 12.52 -11.04
CA ASN A 79 7.21 11.96 -12.01
C ASN A 79 8.66 11.90 -11.49
N LYS A 80 8.86 11.86 -10.17
CA LYS A 80 10.18 11.95 -9.56
C LYS A 80 10.77 10.55 -9.49
N LYS A 81 11.93 10.34 -10.13
CA LYS A 81 12.69 9.08 -10.02
C LYS A 81 13.13 8.84 -8.58
N GLY A 82 13.25 7.58 -8.18
CA GLY A 82 13.73 7.22 -6.86
C GLY A 82 13.33 5.82 -6.39
N THR A 83 13.72 5.51 -5.15
CA THR A 83 13.30 4.32 -4.41
C THR A 83 12.14 4.69 -3.49
N TYR A 84 11.10 3.87 -3.55
CA TYR A 84 9.85 4.07 -2.83
C TYR A 84 9.44 2.78 -2.11
N ARG A 85 8.56 2.93 -1.12
CA ARG A 85 7.82 1.84 -0.47
C ARG A 85 6.54 2.41 0.11
N PHE A 86 5.64 1.56 0.59
CA PHE A 86 4.53 2.00 1.42
C PHE A 86 4.76 1.57 2.87
N LYS A 87 4.52 2.49 3.81
CA LYS A 87 4.16 2.13 5.18
C LYS A 87 2.70 1.69 5.15
N VAL A 88 2.40 0.57 5.80
CA VAL A 88 1.08 -0.06 5.76
C VAL A 88 0.56 -0.18 7.18
N ASP A 89 -0.43 0.63 7.52
CA ASP A 89 -1.16 0.44 8.76
C ASP A 89 -2.31 -0.55 8.49
N VAL A 90 -2.29 -1.67 9.21
CA VAL A 90 -3.32 -2.71 9.11
C VAL A 90 -4.50 -2.29 9.96
N GLU A 91 -5.59 -1.91 9.30
CA GLU A 91 -6.76 -1.34 9.95
C GLU A 91 -7.93 -2.33 9.93
N ARG A 92 -8.67 -2.36 11.04
CA ARG A 92 -9.93 -3.08 11.17
C ARG A 92 -11.08 -2.09 11.03
N TYR A 93 -12.12 -2.50 10.33
CA TYR A 93 -13.31 -1.68 10.07
C TYR A 93 -14.59 -2.36 10.57
N ASP A 94 -15.63 -1.56 10.81
CA ASP A 94 -16.98 -2.04 11.12
C ASP A 94 -17.75 -2.43 9.83
N SER A 95 -18.98 -2.90 9.99
CA SER A 95 -19.83 -3.29 8.85
C SER A 95 -20.24 -2.14 7.92
N LYS A 96 -19.99 -0.89 8.34
CA LYS A 96 -20.21 0.34 7.56
C LYS A 96 -18.88 0.91 7.04
N GLU A 97 -17.82 0.10 7.05
CA GLU A 97 -16.47 0.46 6.59
C GLU A 97 -15.86 1.64 7.37
N LYS A 98 -16.30 1.86 8.61
CA LYS A 98 -15.69 2.84 9.50
C LYS A 98 -14.53 2.23 10.24
N HIS A 99 -13.43 2.98 10.34
CA HIS A 99 -12.25 2.57 11.12
C HIS A 99 -12.63 2.28 12.57
N ILE A 100 -12.15 1.14 13.08
CA ILE A 100 -12.29 0.75 14.49
C ILE A 100 -10.95 0.91 15.22
N LYS A 101 -9.90 0.29 14.67
CA LYS A 101 -8.55 0.29 15.26
C LYS A 101 -7.49 -0.09 14.24
N THR A 102 -6.26 0.30 14.53
CA THR A 102 -5.05 -0.18 13.84
C THR A 102 -4.48 -1.37 14.60
N GLU A 103 -4.32 -2.51 13.93
CA GLU A 103 -3.85 -3.77 14.52
C GLU A 103 -2.33 -3.96 14.40
N GLY A 104 -1.68 -3.20 13.53
CA GLY A 104 -0.22 -3.18 13.42
C GLY A 104 0.25 -2.36 12.22
N THR A 105 1.56 -2.23 12.09
CA THR A 105 2.22 -1.57 10.96
C THR A 105 3.22 -2.52 10.34
N VAL A 106 3.19 -2.62 9.01
CA VAL A 106 4.16 -3.33 8.19
C VAL A 106 4.66 -2.43 7.06
N TYR A 107 5.62 -2.91 6.27
CA TYR A 107 6.12 -2.18 5.11
C TYR A 107 6.06 -3.10 3.89
N THR A 108 5.76 -2.52 2.73
CA THR A 108 5.85 -3.25 1.46
C THR A 108 7.30 -3.46 1.06
N ASP A 109 7.50 -4.32 0.06
CA ASP A 109 8.74 -4.34 -0.71
C ASP A 109 9.05 -2.96 -1.32
N GLU A 110 10.34 -2.69 -1.50
CA GLU A 110 10.80 -1.49 -2.22
C GLU A 110 10.47 -1.61 -3.72
N PHE A 111 10.09 -0.48 -4.32
CA PHE A 111 9.96 -0.34 -5.77
C PHE A 111 10.66 0.94 -6.26
N TYR A 112 10.91 1.00 -7.56
CA TYR A 112 11.76 2.01 -8.18
C TYR A 112 11.03 2.67 -9.33
N ILE A 113 11.06 4.01 -9.35
CA ILE A 113 10.68 4.79 -10.53
C ILE A 113 11.98 5.24 -11.19
N LYS A 114 12.19 4.85 -12.44
CA LYS A 114 13.42 4.98 -13.21
C LYS A 114 13.26 5.88 -14.43
#